data_AF-A0A354HFB0-F1
#
_entry.id   AF-A0A354HFB0-F1
#
_cell.length_a   1.000
_cell.length_b   1.000
_cell.length_c   1.000
_cell.angle_alpha   90.00
_cell.angle_beta   90.00
_cell.angle_gamma   90.00
#
_symmetry.space_group_name_H-M   'P 1'
#
loop_
_entity.id
_entity.type
_entity.pdbx_description
1 polymer ?
#
loop_
_entity_poly.entity_id
_entity_poly.type
_entity_poly.pdbx_seq_one_letter_code
_entity_poly.pdbx_strand_id
1 'polypeptide(L)'
;MSENKLLKPEVIVFAGPNGSGKTTITKMARTVGDYINADDIKKATLCSDMDAALKAEKLRNDAIDEHKDFSFETVLSTDRNLKLLQRAKDEGYFIRAIYVLTAMPEVNITRVNVRTASGGHSVPEDKIRSRYTKALALIPQLVEISDIVHIYDNTIEPFRIFKKRKDIYYHWANEFWNNDKIQQLTGISDYTN
;
A
#
# COMPACT_ATOMS: atom_id res chain seq x y z
N MET A 1 12.75 -33.90 14.11
CA MET A 1 13.70 -32.82 13.80
C MET A 1 12.89 -31.70 13.18
N SER A 2 12.50 -30.70 13.96
CA SER A 2 11.75 -29.55 13.45
C SER A 2 12.68 -28.75 12.55
N GLU A 3 12.35 -28.65 11.26
CA GLU A 3 12.97 -27.66 10.38
C GLU A 3 12.91 -26.31 11.10
N ASN A 4 14.08 -25.78 11.46
CA ASN A 4 14.19 -24.44 12.00
C ASN A 4 13.80 -23.51 10.85
N LYS A 5 12.52 -23.16 10.77
CA LYS A 5 11.95 -22.35 9.70
C LYS A 5 12.55 -20.96 9.84
N LEU A 6 13.70 -20.74 9.19
CA LEU A 6 14.39 -19.46 9.14
C LEU A 6 13.34 -18.38 8.84
N LEU A 7 13.13 -17.50 9.81
CA LEU A 7 12.20 -16.39 9.68
C LEU A 7 12.71 -15.53 8.54
N LYS A 8 11.93 -15.48 7.45
CA LYS A 8 12.22 -14.59 6.33
C LYS A 8 12.04 -13.15 6.81
N PRO A 9 12.92 -12.22 6.41
CA PRO A 9 12.68 -10.81 6.69
C PRO A 9 11.37 -10.37 6.03
N GLU A 10 10.63 -9.46 6.66
CA GLU A 10 9.28 -9.06 6.25
C GLU A 10 9.23 -7.59 5.85
N VAL A 11 8.60 -7.32 4.69
CA VAL A 11 8.18 -5.97 4.30
C VAL A 11 6.67 -5.86 4.44
N ILE A 12 6.20 -4.88 5.21
CA ILE A 12 4.78 -4.49 5.21
C ILE A 12 4.61 -3.16 4.48
N VAL A 13 3.91 -3.18 3.35
CA VAL A 13 3.57 -1.98 2.58
C VAL A 13 2.10 -1.62 2.75
N PHE A 14 1.86 -0.36 3.12
CA PHE A 14 0.53 0.24 3.16
C PHE A 14 0.34 1.11 1.91
N ALA A 15 -0.46 0.63 0.97
CA ALA A 15 -0.59 1.21 -0.37
C ALA A 15 -1.99 1.79 -0.63
N GLY A 16 -2.06 2.74 -1.57
CA GLY A 16 -3.32 3.27 -2.09
C GLY A 16 -3.39 4.79 -2.21
N PRO A 17 -4.40 5.34 -2.91
CA PRO A 17 -4.47 6.75 -3.28
C PRO A 17 -4.42 7.74 -2.09
N ASN A 18 -4.01 8.98 -2.33
CA ASN A 18 -4.20 10.06 -1.34
C ASN A 18 -5.68 10.14 -0.95
N GLY A 19 -6.01 10.35 0.33
CA GLY A 19 -7.40 10.46 0.79
C GLY A 19 -8.13 9.12 1.03
N SER A 20 -7.55 7.98 0.67
CA SER A 20 -8.23 6.68 0.82
C SER A 20 -8.37 6.19 2.26
N GLY A 21 -7.64 6.77 3.21
CA GLY A 21 -7.69 6.39 4.63
C GLY A 21 -6.65 5.36 5.07
N LYS A 22 -5.57 5.16 4.29
CA LYS A 22 -4.41 4.32 4.67
C LYS A 22 -4.00 4.48 6.12
N THR A 23 -3.72 5.72 6.55
CA THR A 23 -3.25 6.03 7.91
C THR A 23 -4.20 5.55 9.00
N THR A 24 -5.52 5.53 8.76
CA THR A 24 -6.51 4.97 9.70
C THR A 24 -6.32 3.47 9.86
N ILE A 25 -6.16 2.75 8.73
CA ILE A 25 -5.91 1.32 8.73
C ILE A 25 -4.53 0.99 9.31
N THR A 26 -3.49 1.76 8.97
CA THR A 26 -2.13 1.53 9.47
C THR A 26 -2.07 1.63 10.99
N LYS A 27 -2.79 2.57 11.62
CA LYS A 27 -2.84 2.70 13.09
C LYS A 27 -3.45 1.49 13.80
N MET A 28 -4.29 0.74 13.11
CA MET A 28 -4.92 -0.48 13.64
C MET A 28 -4.17 -1.75 13.24
N ALA A 29 -3.31 -1.66 12.23
CA ALA A 29 -2.53 -2.77 11.72
C ALA A 29 -1.20 -2.90 12.45
N ARG A 30 -0.71 -4.14 12.54
CA ARG A 30 0.66 -4.39 13.01
C ARG A 30 1.66 -3.91 11.96
N THR A 31 2.69 -3.20 12.39
CA THR A 31 3.90 -2.90 11.62
C THR A 31 5.02 -3.87 12.00
N VAL A 32 6.06 -3.94 11.17
CA VAL A 32 7.30 -4.67 11.41
C VAL A 32 8.50 -3.75 11.17
N GLY A 33 9.55 -3.96 11.96
CA GLY A 33 10.79 -3.21 11.90
C GLY A 33 10.61 -1.69 11.85
N ASP A 34 11.50 -1.02 11.13
CA ASP A 34 11.48 0.44 11.02
C ASP A 34 10.34 0.93 10.12
N TYR A 35 9.69 2.02 10.53
CA TYR A 35 8.64 2.66 9.74
C TYR A 35 9.24 3.79 8.88
N ILE A 36 9.50 3.50 7.61
CA ILE A 36 10.33 4.35 6.73
C ILE A 36 9.46 5.18 5.77
N ASN A 37 8.99 6.34 6.24
CA ASN A 37 8.17 7.27 5.46
C ASN A 37 8.84 8.61 5.19
N ALA A 38 8.69 9.10 3.95
CA ALA A 38 9.20 10.41 3.55
C ALA A 38 8.58 11.56 4.37
N ASP A 39 7.27 11.51 4.65
CA ASP A 39 6.60 12.56 5.43
C ASP A 39 7.14 12.67 6.87
N ASP A 40 7.52 11.55 7.48
CA ASP A 40 8.07 11.51 8.84
C ASP A 40 9.52 12.00 8.85
N ILE A 41 10.31 11.61 7.84
CA ILE A 41 11.66 12.13 7.62
C ILE A 41 11.63 13.64 7.42
N LYS A 42 10.72 14.13 6.57
CA LYS A 42 10.55 15.56 6.30
C LYS A 42 10.24 16.34 7.57
N LYS A 43 9.31 15.85 8.40
CA LYS A 43 8.96 16.49 9.68
C LYS A 43 10.15 16.52 10.65
N ALA A 44 10.92 15.43 10.70
CA ALA A 44 12.04 15.32 11.63
C ALA A 44 13.27 16.13 11.21
N THR A 45 13.53 16.29 9.90
CA THR A 45 14.75 16.94 9.39
C THR A 45 14.50 18.32 8.78
N LEU A 46 13.24 18.71 8.56
CA LEU A 46 12.82 19.94 7.90
C LEU A 46 13.42 20.11 6.48
N CYS A 47 13.77 18.99 5.82
CA CYS A 47 14.30 19.00 4.45
C CYS A 47 13.20 19.16 3.38
N SER A 48 13.60 19.23 2.12
CA SER A 48 12.65 19.29 1.00
C SER A 48 11.89 17.96 0.82
N ASP A 49 10.76 18.00 0.12
CA ASP A 49 10.01 16.77 -0.25
C ASP A 49 10.87 15.80 -1.06
N MET A 50 11.76 16.33 -1.91
CA MET A 50 12.65 15.52 -2.74
C MET A 50 13.72 14.82 -1.89
N ASP A 51 14.36 15.55 -0.98
CA ASP A 51 15.39 14.99 -0.09
C ASP A 51 14.81 13.92 0.83
N ALA A 52 13.62 14.18 1.38
CA ALA A 52 12.92 13.22 2.22
C ALA A 52 12.57 11.93 1.45
N ALA A 53 12.13 12.05 0.19
CA ALA A 53 11.82 10.91 -0.67
C ALA A 53 13.08 10.11 -1.05
N LEU A 54 14.20 10.78 -1.34
CA LEU A 54 15.49 10.13 -1.60
C LEU A 54 16.02 9.41 -0.36
N LYS A 55 15.94 10.05 0.81
CA LYS A 55 16.37 9.45 2.08
C LYS A 55 15.49 8.24 2.45
N ALA A 56 14.18 8.32 2.26
CA ALA A 56 13.28 7.19 2.49
C ALA A 56 13.56 6.00 1.55
N GLU A 57 13.91 6.26 0.29
CA GLU A 57 14.35 5.20 -0.63
C GLU A 57 15.69 4.61 -0.22
N LYS A 58 16.68 5.44 0.14
CA LYS A 58 17.97 4.94 0.61
C LYS A 58 17.80 4.01 1.81
N LEU A 59 17.09 4.46 2.84
CA LEU A 59 16.83 3.67 4.05
C LEU A 59 16.11 2.35 3.76
N ARG A 60 15.16 2.33 2.81
CA ARG A 60 14.48 1.09 2.41
C ARG A 60 15.41 0.14 1.65
N ASN A 61 16.30 0.66 0.81
CA ASN A 61 17.30 -0.17 0.14
C ASN A 61 18.32 -0.72 1.14
N ASP A 62 18.82 0.12 2.05
CA ASP A 62 19.74 -0.28 3.13
C ASP A 62 19.08 -1.38 4.01
N ALA A 63 17.78 -1.25 4.32
CA ALA A 63 17.05 -2.28 5.06
C ALA A 63 17.01 -3.63 4.32
N ILE A 64 16.81 -3.61 3.00
CA ILE A 64 16.87 -4.82 2.15
C ILE A 64 18.27 -5.43 2.17
N ASP A 65 19.31 -4.61 1.99
CA ASP A 65 20.72 -5.04 1.99
C ASP A 65 21.14 -5.66 3.33
N GLU A 66 20.56 -5.17 4.43
CA GLU A 66 20.83 -5.64 5.79
C GLU A 66 19.85 -6.74 6.26
N HIS A 67 18.94 -7.20 5.40
CA HIS A 67 17.87 -8.15 5.71
C HIS A 67 17.05 -7.77 6.97
N LYS A 68 16.79 -6.48 7.17
CA LYS A 68 15.97 -5.96 8.26
C LYS A 68 14.51 -5.88 7.87
N ASP A 69 13.62 -6.22 8.80
CA ASP A 69 12.20 -5.95 8.64
C ASP A 69 11.97 -4.45 8.49
N PHE A 70 10.99 -4.06 7.68
CA PHE A 70 10.56 -2.67 7.60
C PHE A 70 9.13 -2.53 7.12
N SER A 71 8.54 -1.38 7.42
CA SER A 71 7.20 -0.99 7.00
C SER A 71 7.21 0.39 6.36
N PHE A 72 6.36 0.62 5.37
CA PHE A 72 6.24 1.95 4.75
C PHE A 72 4.87 2.19 4.11
N GLU A 73 4.52 3.46 3.92
CA GLU A 73 3.36 3.88 3.15
C GLU A 73 3.74 4.33 1.75
N THR A 74 2.84 4.11 0.80
CA THR A 74 2.97 4.67 -0.53
C THR A 74 1.61 4.94 -1.16
N VAL A 75 1.58 5.92 -2.08
CA VAL A 75 0.45 6.09 -2.97
C VAL A 75 0.36 4.95 -3.98
N LEU A 76 1.49 4.31 -4.29
CA LEU A 76 1.66 3.36 -5.39
C LEU A 76 1.25 3.92 -6.75
N SER A 77 1.51 5.21 -7.04
CA SER A 77 1.14 5.83 -8.32
C SER A 77 2.24 5.75 -9.40
N THR A 78 3.34 5.07 -9.10
CA THR A 78 4.48 4.82 -10.01
C THR A 78 5.05 3.43 -9.73
N ASP A 79 5.76 2.87 -10.71
CA ASP A 79 6.40 1.55 -10.66
C ASP A 79 7.58 1.45 -9.68
N ARG A 80 8.17 2.57 -9.26
CA ARG A 80 9.32 2.62 -8.33
C ARG A 80 9.15 1.75 -7.08
N ASN A 81 7.98 1.80 -6.43
CA ASN A 81 7.76 0.97 -5.23
C ASN A 81 7.50 -0.50 -5.58
N LEU A 82 6.97 -0.82 -6.77
CA LEU A 82 6.87 -2.20 -7.22
C LEU A 82 8.26 -2.78 -7.49
N LYS A 83 9.16 -2.01 -8.10
CA LYS A 83 10.57 -2.40 -8.29
C LYS A 83 11.28 -2.65 -6.96
N LEU A 84 11.05 -1.81 -5.95
CA LEU A 84 11.58 -2.01 -4.60
C LEU A 84 11.04 -3.31 -3.98
N LEU A 85 9.73 -3.58 -4.09
CA LEU A 85 9.13 -4.80 -3.58
C LEU A 85 9.62 -6.04 -4.33
N GLN A 86 9.77 -5.96 -5.66
CA GLN A 86 10.34 -7.04 -6.45
C GLN A 86 11.78 -7.34 -6.01
N ARG A 87 12.61 -6.31 -5.84
CA ARG A 87 13.97 -6.48 -5.31
C ARG A 87 13.96 -7.17 -3.93
N ALA A 88 13.11 -6.70 -3.01
CA ALA A 88 12.99 -7.34 -1.69
C ALA A 88 12.57 -8.82 -1.82
N LYS A 89 11.65 -9.13 -2.75
CA LYS A 89 11.23 -10.49 -3.03
C LYS A 89 12.39 -11.38 -3.49
N ASP A 90 13.21 -10.85 -4.40
CA ASP A 90 14.37 -11.53 -4.95
C ASP A 90 15.44 -11.78 -3.87
N GLU A 91 15.56 -10.88 -2.89
CA GLU A 91 16.38 -11.01 -1.67
C GLU A 91 15.74 -11.88 -0.57
N GLY A 92 14.64 -12.58 -0.88
CA GLY A 92 14.04 -13.58 -0.02
C GLY A 92 13.02 -13.04 1.00
N TYR A 93 12.61 -11.78 0.90
CA TYR A 93 11.61 -11.21 1.81
C TYR A 93 10.23 -11.86 1.68
N PHE A 94 9.54 -11.90 2.81
CA PHE A 94 8.10 -12.07 2.86
C PHE A 94 7.42 -10.70 2.66
N ILE A 95 6.56 -10.58 1.64
CA ILE A 95 5.91 -9.32 1.31
C ILE A 95 4.43 -9.35 1.69
N ARG A 96 4.03 -8.41 2.54
CA ARG A 96 2.64 -8.18 2.91
C ARG A 96 2.21 -6.80 2.46
N ALA A 97 1.17 -6.76 1.64
CA ALA A 97 0.53 -5.53 1.21
C ALA A 97 -0.84 -5.35 1.86
N ILE A 98 -1.09 -4.14 2.36
CA ILE A 98 -2.41 -3.67 2.77
C ILE A 98 -2.74 -2.49 1.87
N TYR A 99 -3.67 -2.69 0.95
CA TYR A 99 -4.12 -1.69 0.01
C TYR A 99 -5.46 -1.10 0.47
N VAL A 100 -5.55 0.23 0.50
CA VAL A 100 -6.78 0.94 0.87
C VAL A 100 -7.18 1.87 -0.26
N LEU A 101 -8.39 1.66 -0.76
CA LEU A 101 -9.00 2.45 -1.83
C LEU A 101 -10.39 2.95 -1.45
N THR A 102 -10.97 3.72 -2.34
CA THR A 102 -12.38 4.13 -2.32
C THR A 102 -12.97 3.84 -3.69
N ALA A 103 -14.29 3.88 -3.84
CA ALA A 103 -14.98 3.58 -5.08
C ALA A 103 -14.70 4.63 -6.18
N MET A 104 -14.41 5.87 -5.80
CA MET A 104 -14.23 6.99 -6.70
C MET A 104 -13.25 8.03 -6.13
N PRO A 105 -12.47 8.73 -6.98
CA PRO A 105 -11.50 9.74 -6.53
C PRO A 105 -12.15 10.94 -5.82
N GLU A 106 -13.42 11.22 -6.06
CA GLU A 106 -14.16 12.33 -5.45
C GLU A 106 -14.24 12.18 -3.93
N VAL A 107 -14.43 10.96 -3.43
CA VAL A 107 -14.40 10.65 -2.00
C VAL A 107 -13.04 11.03 -1.40
N ASN A 108 -11.97 10.75 -2.13
CA ASN A 108 -10.61 11.09 -1.70
C ASN A 108 -10.36 12.59 -1.70
N ILE A 109 -10.85 13.30 -2.71
CA ILE A 109 -10.76 14.76 -2.81
C ILE A 109 -11.46 15.41 -1.61
N THR A 110 -12.71 15.03 -1.35
CA THR A 110 -13.47 15.54 -0.19
C THR A 110 -12.71 15.31 1.11
N ARG A 111 -12.16 14.11 1.32
CA ARG A 111 -11.38 13.78 2.53
C ARG A 111 -10.09 14.58 2.65
N VAL A 112 -9.37 14.80 1.54
CA VAL A 112 -8.17 15.64 1.54
C VAL A 112 -8.54 17.09 1.88
N ASN A 113 -9.60 17.63 1.27
CA ASN A 113 -10.07 18.99 1.52
C ASN A 113 -10.45 19.21 2.99
N VAL A 114 -11.21 18.28 3.59
CA VAL A 114 -11.56 18.32 5.02
C VAL A 114 -10.30 18.31 5.90
N ARG A 115 -9.35 17.41 5.62
CA ARG A 115 -8.08 17.33 6.38
C ARG A 115 -7.25 18.61 6.23
N THR A 116 -7.20 19.20 5.05
CA THR A 116 -6.50 20.46 4.78
C THR A 116 -7.13 21.61 5.55
N ALA A 117 -8.46 21.69 5.61
CA ALA A 117 -9.16 22.67 6.44
C ALA A 117 -8.82 22.51 7.94
N SER A 118 -8.49 21.31 8.40
CA SER A 118 -7.99 21.03 9.76
C SER A 118 -6.46 21.17 9.92
N GLY A 119 -5.75 21.81 8.99
CA GLY A 119 -4.31 22.08 9.08
C GLY A 119 -3.39 21.00 8.49
N GLY A 120 -3.93 20.01 7.78
CA GLY A 120 -3.13 18.99 7.08
C GLY A 120 -2.58 19.44 5.71
N HIS A 121 -1.71 18.61 5.12
CA HIS A 121 -1.12 18.89 3.81
C HIS A 121 -2.15 18.86 2.67
N SER A 122 -2.15 19.91 1.85
CA SER A 122 -2.97 20.03 0.63
C SER A 122 -2.38 19.24 -0.53
N VAL A 123 -3.25 18.66 -1.36
CA VAL A 123 -2.87 18.03 -2.63
C VAL A 123 -3.85 18.51 -3.70
N PRO A 124 -3.38 19.06 -4.84
CA PRO A 124 -4.28 19.50 -5.91
C PRO A 124 -5.20 18.39 -6.40
N GLU A 125 -6.47 18.69 -6.68
CA GLU A 125 -7.47 17.69 -7.03
C GLU A 125 -7.09 16.88 -8.29
N ASP A 126 -6.59 17.54 -9.33
CA ASP A 126 -6.17 16.87 -10.57
C ASP A 126 -5.03 15.86 -10.31
N LYS A 127 -4.17 16.18 -9.34
CA LYS A 127 -3.11 15.28 -8.89
C LYS A 127 -3.69 14.09 -8.14
N ILE A 128 -4.76 14.28 -7.35
CA ILE A 128 -5.48 13.19 -6.67
C ILE A 128 -6.12 12.27 -7.72
N ARG A 129 -6.88 12.81 -8.68
CA ARG A 129 -7.51 12.03 -9.75
C ARG A 129 -6.48 11.26 -10.57
N SER A 130 -5.42 11.93 -11.01
CA SER A 130 -4.33 11.28 -11.77
C SER A 130 -3.66 10.15 -11.00
N ARG A 131 -3.33 10.38 -9.72
CA ARG A 131 -2.71 9.36 -8.86
C ARG A 131 -3.64 8.21 -8.55
N TYR A 132 -4.93 8.47 -8.40
CA TYR A 132 -5.94 7.44 -8.17
C TYR A 132 -5.94 6.42 -9.32
N THR A 133 -6.11 6.88 -10.55
CA THR A 133 -6.13 6.01 -11.73
C THR A 133 -4.82 5.23 -11.88
N LYS A 134 -3.68 5.91 -11.75
CA LYS A 134 -2.36 5.27 -11.82
C LYS A 134 -2.15 4.23 -10.73
N ALA A 135 -2.62 4.50 -9.51
CA ALA A 135 -2.44 3.60 -8.38
C ALA A 135 -3.28 2.33 -8.49
N LEU A 136 -4.51 2.43 -9.00
CA LEU A 136 -5.36 1.25 -9.23
C LEU A 136 -4.81 0.36 -10.34
N ALA A 137 -4.26 0.96 -11.41
CA ALA A 137 -3.66 0.22 -12.53
C ALA A 137 -2.46 -0.66 -12.12
N LEU A 138 -1.83 -0.38 -10.98
CA LEU A 138 -0.68 -1.14 -10.46
C LEU A 138 -1.07 -2.24 -9.46
N ILE A 139 -2.37 -2.39 -9.13
CA ILE A 139 -2.83 -3.42 -8.20
C ILE A 139 -2.53 -4.84 -8.69
N PRO A 140 -2.73 -5.21 -9.98
CA PRO A 140 -2.42 -6.58 -10.44
C PRO A 140 -0.97 -6.97 -10.18
N GLN A 141 -0.03 -6.06 -10.47
CA GLN A 141 1.41 -6.28 -10.21
C GLN A 141 1.72 -6.36 -8.70
N LEU A 142 1.07 -5.54 -7.87
CA LEU A 142 1.20 -5.65 -6.43
C LEU A 142 0.69 -7.01 -5.92
N VAL A 143 -0.44 -7.48 -6.45
CA VAL A 143 -1.02 -8.79 -6.14
C VAL A 143 -0.06 -9.90 -6.53
N GLU A 144 0.60 -9.83 -7.68
CA GLU A 144 1.58 -10.80 -8.14
C GLU A 144 2.79 -10.90 -7.19
N ILE A 145 3.46 -9.78 -6.93
CA ILE A 145 4.71 -9.71 -6.15
C ILE A 145 4.52 -10.14 -4.68
N SER A 146 3.38 -9.78 -4.10
CA SER A 146 3.13 -9.93 -2.67
C SER A 146 2.78 -11.37 -2.26
N ASP A 147 3.23 -11.80 -1.08
CA ASP A 147 2.84 -13.09 -0.48
C ASP A 147 1.47 -13.02 0.17
N ILE A 148 1.15 -11.89 0.79
CA ILE A 148 -0.17 -11.61 1.35
C ILE A 148 -0.63 -10.25 0.85
N VAL A 149 -1.88 -10.18 0.38
CA VAL A 149 -2.52 -8.91 0.04
C VAL A 149 -3.87 -8.84 0.72
N HIS A 150 -4.16 -7.68 1.29
CA HIS A 150 -5.50 -7.31 1.70
C HIS A 150 -5.89 -6.03 0.97
N ILE A 151 -7.02 -6.02 0.27
CA ILE A 151 -7.56 -4.80 -0.35
C ILE A 151 -8.85 -4.43 0.37
N TYR A 152 -8.89 -3.21 0.88
CA TYR A 152 -10.03 -2.63 1.56
C TYR A 152 -10.63 -1.51 0.72
N ASP A 153 -11.93 -1.61 0.49
CA ASP A 153 -12.74 -0.47 0.12
C ASP A 153 -13.09 0.31 1.38
N ASN A 154 -12.78 1.59 1.41
CA ASN A 154 -13.03 2.48 2.52
C ASN A 154 -13.91 3.66 2.09
N THR A 155 -14.89 3.41 1.23
CA THR A 155 -15.80 4.44 0.72
C THR A 155 -16.70 5.00 1.83
N ILE A 156 -17.39 4.12 2.56
CA ILE A 156 -18.20 4.47 3.73
C ILE A 156 -17.45 4.07 4.99
N GLU A 157 -17.28 2.77 5.20
CA GLU A 157 -16.48 2.17 6.26
C GLU A 157 -15.55 1.10 5.67
N PRO A 158 -14.44 0.75 6.34
CA PRO A 158 -13.51 -0.25 5.83
C PRO A 158 -14.16 -1.63 5.64
N PHE A 159 -14.27 -2.05 4.38
CA PHE A 159 -14.75 -3.37 3.99
C PHE A 159 -13.69 -4.08 3.13
N ARG A 160 -13.34 -5.32 3.49
CA ARG A 160 -12.33 -6.08 2.74
C ARG A 160 -12.96 -6.70 1.50
N ILE A 161 -12.56 -6.21 0.32
CA ILE A 161 -13.06 -6.71 -0.97
C ILE A 161 -12.22 -7.84 -1.56
N PHE A 162 -10.94 -7.94 -1.18
CA PHE A 162 -10.04 -8.97 -1.69
C PHE A 162 -8.98 -9.39 -0.66
N LYS A 163 -8.59 -10.67 -0.72
CA LYS A 163 -7.48 -11.22 0.04
C LYS A 163 -6.69 -12.24 -0.79
N LYS A 164 -5.38 -12.07 -0.85
CA LYS A 164 -4.41 -13.09 -1.29
C LYS A 164 -3.68 -13.65 -0.07
N ARG A 165 -3.49 -14.98 -0.03
CA ARG A 165 -2.52 -15.65 0.85
C ARG A 165 -1.79 -16.70 0.03
N LYS A 166 -0.56 -16.40 -0.38
CA LYS A 166 0.18 -17.17 -1.39
C LYS A 166 -0.70 -17.33 -2.63
N ASP A 167 -0.92 -18.55 -3.08
CA ASP A 167 -1.66 -18.84 -4.31
C ASP A 167 -3.17 -19.03 -4.06
N ILE A 168 -3.66 -18.63 -2.89
CA ILE A 168 -5.06 -18.74 -2.49
C ILE A 168 -5.68 -17.34 -2.45
N TYR A 169 -6.81 -17.20 -3.15
CA TYR A 169 -7.50 -15.93 -3.35
C TYR A 169 -8.94 -15.98 -2.84
N TYR A 170 -9.38 -14.86 -2.25
CA TYR A 170 -10.73 -14.65 -1.75
C TYR A 170 -11.21 -13.26 -2.18
N HIS A 171 -12.51 -13.14 -2.43
CA HIS A 171 -13.16 -11.86 -2.69
C HIS A 171 -14.49 -11.74 -1.93
N TRP A 172 -14.92 -10.50 -1.69
CA TRP A 172 -16.23 -10.21 -1.14
C TRP A 172 -16.79 -8.97 -1.82
N ALA A 173 -17.95 -9.11 -2.45
CA ALA A 173 -18.63 -7.98 -3.07
C ALA A 173 -19.25 -7.05 -2.02
N ASN A 174 -19.35 -5.77 -2.37
CA ASN A 174 -20.16 -4.79 -1.66
C ASN A 174 -20.93 -3.92 -2.69
N GLU A 175 -21.60 -2.87 -2.21
CA GLU A 175 -22.39 -1.98 -3.06
C GLU A 175 -21.58 -1.26 -4.17
N PHE A 176 -20.26 -1.10 -3.99
CA PHE A 176 -19.39 -0.38 -4.91
C PHE A 176 -18.57 -1.33 -5.81
N TRP A 177 -18.19 -2.48 -5.27
CA TRP A 177 -17.30 -3.47 -5.86
C TRP A 177 -18.01 -4.81 -5.99
N ASN A 178 -18.54 -5.08 -7.18
CA ASN A 178 -19.03 -6.42 -7.53
C ASN A 178 -17.87 -7.34 -7.96
N ASN A 179 -18.15 -8.63 -8.17
CA ASN A 179 -17.14 -9.62 -8.52
C ASN A 179 -16.35 -9.24 -9.78
N ASP A 180 -17.04 -8.78 -10.84
CA ASP A 180 -16.40 -8.38 -12.10
C ASP A 180 -15.41 -7.22 -11.90
N LYS A 181 -15.77 -6.20 -11.12
CA LYS A 181 -14.87 -5.08 -10.79
C LYS A 181 -13.68 -5.55 -9.97
N ILE A 182 -13.87 -6.46 -9.02
CA ILE A 182 -12.77 -7.01 -8.21
C ILE A 182 -11.82 -7.84 -9.08
N GLN A 183 -12.35 -8.64 -10.00
CA GLN A 183 -11.55 -9.39 -10.98
C GLN A 183 -10.76 -8.43 -11.88
N GLN A 184 -11.38 -7.40 -12.45
CA GLN A 184 -10.69 -6.39 -13.26
C GLN A 184 -9.61 -5.64 -12.48
N LEU A 185 -9.89 -5.33 -11.21
CA LEU A 185 -8.96 -4.63 -10.32
C LEU A 185 -7.72 -5.46 -9.99
N THR A 186 -7.89 -6.77 -9.79
CA THR A 186 -6.86 -7.66 -9.24
C THR A 186 -6.17 -8.53 -10.28
N GLY A 187 -6.81 -8.74 -11.44
CA GLY A 187 -6.37 -9.70 -12.45
C GLY A 187 -6.62 -11.17 -12.08
N ILE A 188 -7.36 -11.45 -11.01
CA ILE A 188 -7.63 -12.82 -10.53
C ILE A 188 -9.03 -13.26 -10.95
N SER A 189 -9.15 -14.43 -11.56
CA SER A 189 -10.44 -15.04 -11.94
C SER A 189 -10.90 -16.16 -11.01
N ASP A 190 -9.96 -16.84 -10.36
CA ASP A 190 -10.23 -18.06 -9.60
C ASP A 190 -10.15 -17.79 -8.10
N TYR A 191 -11.29 -17.96 -7.43
CA TYR A 191 -11.45 -17.65 -6.01
C TYR A 191 -11.93 -18.87 -5.22
N THR A 192 -11.59 -18.90 -3.93
CA THR A 192 -11.86 -20.06 -3.07
C THR A 192 -13.28 -20.07 -2.49
N ASN A 193 -13.97 -18.94 -2.50
CA ASN A 193 -15.24 -18.72 -1.81
C ASN A 193 -16.38 -18.29 -2.73
#